data_AF-A0A249P6E9-F1
#
_entry.id   AF-A0A249P6E9-F1
#
_cell.length_a   1.000
_cell.length_b   1.000
_cell.length_c   1.000
_cell.angle_alpha   90.00
_cell.angle_beta   90.00
_cell.angle_gamma   90.00
#
_symmetry.space_group_name_H-M   'P 1'
#
loop_
_entity.id
_entity.type
_entity.pdbx_description
1 polymer ?
#
loop_
_entity_poly.entity_id
_entity_poly.type
_entity_poly.pdbx_seq_one_letter_code
_entity_poly.pdbx_strand_id
1 'polypeptide(L)' 'MKGTLLTAAAILSFLVGELPAMAQTNDDGQTASEGGEVYHANCSAARAAGAAPIHAGEPGYRRKLDRDSDGIACE' A
#
# COMPACT_ATOMS: atom_id res chain seq x y z
N MET A 1 -7.12 -49.74 -29.13
CA MET A 1 -7.79 -49.90 -27.81
C MET A 1 -6.76 -50.35 -26.78
N LYS A 2 -6.14 -49.42 -26.04
CA LYS A 2 -5.29 -49.65 -24.83
C LYS A 2 -4.72 -48.30 -24.38
N GLY A 3 -5.62 -47.42 -23.92
CA GLY A 3 -5.28 -46.20 -23.18
C GLY A 3 -5.85 -46.41 -21.78
N THR A 4 -5.12 -47.15 -20.96
CA THR A 4 -5.55 -47.54 -19.62
C THR A 4 -4.60 -46.86 -18.64
N LEU A 5 -5.19 -46.16 -17.67
CA LEU A 5 -4.59 -45.65 -16.43
C LEU A 5 -3.88 -44.29 -16.53
N LEU A 6 -4.69 -43.26 -16.75
CA LEU A 6 -4.53 -42.03 -15.97
C LEU A 6 -4.60 -42.38 -14.45
N THR A 7 -3.94 -41.55 -13.65
CA THR A 7 -4.39 -41.14 -12.30
C THR A 7 -4.42 -42.21 -11.20
N ALA A 8 -3.36 -42.32 -10.40
CA ALA A 8 -3.54 -42.69 -8.98
C ALA A 8 -2.36 -42.30 -8.07
N ALA A 9 -1.10 -42.37 -8.52
CA ALA A 9 0.03 -42.26 -7.58
C ALA A 9 0.65 -40.85 -7.44
N ALA A 10 0.56 -39.98 -8.46
CA ALA A 10 1.25 -38.69 -8.43
C ALA A 10 0.41 -37.52 -7.86
N ILE A 11 -0.91 -37.70 -7.70
CA ILE A 11 -1.80 -36.64 -7.19
C ILE A 11 -1.91 -36.69 -5.65
N LEU A 12 -1.50 -37.80 -5.02
CA LEU A 12 -1.50 -37.96 -3.57
C LEU A 12 -0.36 -37.24 -2.84
N SER A 13 0.63 -36.69 -3.56
CA SER A 13 1.75 -35.95 -2.97
C SER A 13 1.48 -34.46 -2.74
N PHE A 14 0.27 -33.97 -3.03
CA PHE A 14 -0.07 -32.55 -2.92
C PHE A 14 -0.79 -32.16 -1.60
N LEU A 15 -0.99 -33.11 -0.66
CA LEU A 15 -1.82 -32.89 0.53
C LEU A 15 -1.10 -32.94 1.89
N VAL A 16 0.24 -33.06 1.97
CA VAL A 16 0.95 -32.99 3.27
C VAL A 16 2.24 -32.19 3.18
N GLY A 17 2.22 -30.97 3.73
CA GLY A 17 3.33 -30.37 4.48
C GLY A 17 4.50 -29.79 3.69
N GLU A 18 4.52 -28.47 3.53
CA GLU A 18 5.57 -27.61 4.11
C GLU A 18 5.15 -26.14 3.86
N LEU A 19 4.54 -25.51 4.86
CA LEU A 19 4.40 -24.05 4.84
C LEU A 19 5.82 -23.48 4.99
N PRO A 20 6.30 -22.59 4.09
CA PRO A 20 7.42 -21.73 4.44
C PRO A 20 6.93 -20.76 5.54
N ALA A 21 7.15 -21.14 6.79
CA ALA A 21 7.15 -20.21 7.91
C ALA A 21 8.46 -19.41 7.84
N MET A 22 8.46 -18.35 7.04
CA MET A 22 9.44 -17.27 7.16
C MET A 22 8.67 -15.97 7.39
N ALA A 23 8.51 -15.66 8.67
CA ALA A 23 8.18 -14.35 9.16
C ALA A 23 9.36 -13.40 8.89
N GLN A 24 9.16 -12.39 8.06
CA GLN A 24 10.02 -11.21 7.89
C GLN A 24 9.09 -10.09 7.42
N THR A 25 8.89 -8.97 8.10
CA THR A 25 9.47 -8.39 9.30
C THR A 25 8.38 -7.61 10.00
N ASN A 26 8.60 -7.38 11.29
CA ASN A 26 7.79 -6.50 12.12
C ASN A 26 7.47 -5.18 11.42
N ASP A 27 6.21 -4.79 11.58
CA ASP A 27 5.66 -3.45 11.49
C ASP A 27 6.53 -2.48 12.29
N ASP A 28 7.52 -1.87 11.65
CA ASP A 28 8.00 -0.56 12.06
C ASP A 28 7.09 0.44 11.37
N GLY A 29 6.13 0.96 12.13
CA GLY A 29 5.11 1.92 11.72
C GLY A 29 5.66 3.09 10.89
N GLN A 30 5.75 2.85 9.60
CA GLN A 30 5.96 3.80 8.53
C GLN A 30 5.08 3.33 7.37
N THR A 31 3.77 3.39 7.60
CA THR A 31 2.91 3.99 6.59
C THR A 31 3.32 5.46 6.46
N ALA A 32 4.50 5.67 5.87
CA ALA A 32 4.70 6.85 5.05
C ALA A 32 3.49 6.83 4.13
N SER A 33 2.60 7.81 4.29
CA SER A 33 1.56 8.07 3.32
C SER A 33 2.17 7.82 1.95
N GLU A 34 1.61 6.89 1.17
CA GLU A 34 2.13 6.48 -0.15
C GLU A 34 2.14 7.65 -1.16
N GLY A 35 1.91 8.86 -0.69
CA GLY A 35 2.37 10.12 -1.23
C GLY A 35 3.88 10.31 -1.13
N GLY A 36 4.64 9.63 -1.98
CA GLY A 36 6.08 9.87 -2.14
C GLY A 36 6.40 11.36 -2.22
N GLU A 37 7.31 11.81 -1.33
CA GLU A 37 8.18 13.01 -1.33
C GLU A 37 7.65 14.40 -1.75
N VAL A 38 6.39 14.55 -2.15
CA VAL A 38 5.82 15.86 -2.49
C VAL A 38 5.72 16.68 -1.21
N TYR A 39 6.54 17.72 -1.13
CA TYR A 39 6.60 18.62 0.02
C TYR A 39 6.22 20.04 -0.39
N HIS A 40 5.18 20.57 0.25
CA HIS A 40 4.81 21.98 0.12
C HIS A 40 5.10 22.72 1.43
N ALA A 41 5.94 23.75 1.38
CA ALA A 41 6.30 24.54 2.57
C ALA A 41 5.09 25.19 3.24
N ASN A 42 4.08 25.57 2.46
CA ASN A 42 2.81 26.16 2.90
C ASN A 42 1.73 25.99 1.81
N CYS A 43 0.50 26.38 2.12
CA CYS A 43 -0.61 26.29 1.17
C CYS A 43 -0.48 27.19 -0.06
N SER A 44 0.23 28.31 0.04
CA SER A 44 0.52 29.14 -1.13
C SER A 44 1.41 28.40 -2.13
N ALA A 45 2.41 27.67 -1.66
CA ALA A 45 3.26 26.82 -2.51
C ALA A 45 2.47 25.66 -3.13
N ALA A 46 1.56 25.02 -2.37
CA ALA A 46 0.68 23.97 -2.88
C ALA A 46 -0.26 24.49 -3.98
N ARG A 47 -0.90 25.66 -3.77
CA ARG A 47 -1.77 26.30 -4.78
C ARG A 47 -0.99 26.75 -6.02
N ALA A 48 0.19 27.33 -5.84
CA ALA A 48 1.06 27.71 -6.95
C ALA A 48 1.52 26.52 -7.79
N ALA A 49 1.68 25.34 -7.15
CA ALA A 49 1.97 24.09 -7.83
C ALA A 49 0.72 23.41 -8.44
N GLY A 50 -0.49 23.95 -8.21
CA GLY A 50 -1.74 23.34 -8.66
C GLY A 50 -2.12 22.06 -7.91
N ALA A 51 -1.56 21.84 -6.72
CA ALA A 51 -1.78 20.64 -5.92
C ALA A 51 -2.93 20.77 -4.91
N ALA A 52 -3.42 21.99 -4.64
CA ALA A 52 -4.49 22.22 -3.67
C ALA A 52 -5.88 22.24 -4.34
N PRO A 53 -6.94 21.71 -3.68
CA PRO A 53 -6.94 21.08 -2.35
C PRO A 53 -6.25 19.71 -2.34
N ILE A 54 -5.55 19.38 -1.24
CA ILE A 54 -4.86 18.09 -1.08
C ILE A 54 -5.62 17.22 -0.08
N HIS A 55 -6.10 16.04 -0.48
CA HIS A 55 -6.86 15.17 0.39
C HIS A 55 -5.98 14.22 1.22
N ALA A 56 -6.49 13.80 2.38
CA ALA A 56 -5.83 12.81 3.22
C ALA A 56 -5.55 11.52 2.44
N GLY A 57 -4.27 11.09 2.43
CA GLY A 57 -3.80 9.94 1.65
C GLY A 57 -3.19 10.31 0.29
N GLU A 58 -3.38 11.55 -0.19
CA GLU A 58 -2.71 12.03 -1.40
C GLU A 58 -1.25 12.46 -1.15
N PRO A 59 -0.40 12.38 -2.19
CA PRO A 59 0.91 13.02 -2.19
C PRO A 59 0.82 14.51 -1.81
N GLY A 60 1.67 14.92 -0.87
CA GLY A 60 1.68 16.30 -0.37
C GLY A 60 0.76 16.57 0.81
N TYR A 61 -0.10 15.62 1.19
CA TYR A 61 -0.95 15.79 2.36
C TYR A 61 -0.10 15.74 3.64
N ARG A 62 -0.28 16.76 4.48
CA ARG A 62 0.24 16.74 5.85
C ARG A 62 -0.72 17.48 6.77
N ARG A 63 -0.88 16.94 7.97
CA ARG A 63 -1.71 17.54 9.04
C ARG A 63 -1.24 18.93 9.52
N LYS A 64 -0.08 19.41 9.03
CA LYS A 64 0.38 20.80 9.24
C LYS A 64 -0.16 21.79 8.19
N LEU A 65 -0.65 21.30 7.06
CA LEU A 65 -1.27 22.11 6.00
C LEU A 65 -2.79 22.18 6.15
N ASP A 66 -3.37 21.12 6.69
CA ASP A 66 -4.76 21.05 7.11
C ASP A 66 -4.92 21.80 8.45
N ARG A 67 -5.63 22.93 8.44
CA ARG A 67 -5.69 23.86 9.58
C ARG A 67 -6.74 23.45 10.60
N ASP A 68 -7.84 22.88 10.17
CA ASP A 68 -8.97 22.46 11.00
C ASP A 68 -9.03 20.93 11.20
N SER A 69 -8.15 20.18 10.54
CA SER A 69 -7.96 18.73 10.66
C SER A 69 -9.15 17.93 10.15
N ASP A 70 -9.81 18.40 9.10
CA ASP A 70 -10.97 17.72 8.49
C ASP A 70 -10.57 16.66 7.43
N GLY A 71 -9.30 16.61 7.04
CA GLY A 71 -8.77 15.72 6.01
C GLY A 71 -8.57 16.38 4.65
N ILE A 72 -8.76 17.69 4.53
CA ILE A 72 -8.53 18.48 3.32
C ILE A 72 -7.50 19.56 3.64
N ALA A 73 -6.30 19.43 3.10
CA ALA A 73 -5.29 20.47 3.23
C ALA A 73 -5.46 21.57 2.17
N CYS A 74 -5.26 22.82 2.61
CA CYS A 74 -5.16 24.00 1.75
C CYS A 74 -6.43 24.41 0.97
N GLU A 75 -7.59 24.12 1.54
CA GLU A 75 -8.87 24.74 1.16
C GLU A 75 -8.87 26.28 1.23
#